data_AF-A0A7X0NGJ1-F1
#
_entry.id   AF-A0A7X0NGJ1-F1
#
_cell.length_a   1.000
_cell.length_b   1.000
_cell.length_c   1.000
_cell.angle_alpha   90.00
_cell.angle_beta   90.00
_cell.angle_gamma   90.00
#
_symmetry.space_group_name_H-M   'P 1'
#
loop_
_entity.id
_entity.type
_entity.pdbx_description
1 polymer ?
#
loop_
_entity_poly.entity_id
_entity_poly.type
_entity_poly.pdbx_seq_one_letter_code
_entity_poly.pdbx_strand_id
1 'polypeptide(L)'
;MKKKFYSTIAAQFTEPSEYFERQKLIPLPPEPTSTMCQYENMLSISNKAIKSDTTSMAMNGWLNTKGEIYPCKWREHSKVTRLLGYDTEAAMEKDGWIKLSQMKWLICGRYSKIELNKAQDNAIRQWHSNNKLDVSYYEFTKSKL
;
A
#
# COMPACT_ATOMS: atom_id res chain seq x y z
N MET A 1 24.39 -55.32 18.60
CA MET A 1 25.06 -54.20 17.91
C MET A 1 24.00 -53.25 17.33
N LYS A 2 23.85 -52.03 17.87
CA LYS A 2 23.00 -50.98 17.28
C LYS A 2 23.93 -49.92 16.68
N LYS A 3 23.96 -49.81 15.34
CA LYS A 3 24.68 -48.72 14.65
C LYS A 3 23.86 -47.44 14.81
N LYS A 4 24.40 -46.45 15.54
CA LYS A 4 23.89 -45.08 15.51
C LYS A 4 24.37 -44.45 14.20
N PHE A 5 23.44 -44.12 13.32
CA PHE A 5 23.71 -43.22 12.19
C PHE A 5 23.70 -41.79 12.72
N TYR A 6 24.84 -41.12 12.64
CA TYR A 6 24.92 -39.68 12.80
C TYR A 6 24.82 -39.08 11.40
N SER A 7 23.71 -38.41 11.10
CA SER A 7 23.59 -37.58 9.90
C SER A 7 24.58 -36.43 10.00
N THR A 8 25.54 -36.36 9.08
CA THR A 8 26.54 -35.29 8.96
C THR A 8 26.01 -34.03 8.28
N ILE A 9 24.71 -33.95 7.98
CA ILE A 9 24.10 -32.79 7.29
C ILE A 9 23.48 -31.81 8.29
N ALA A 10 24.22 -31.44 9.34
CA ALA A 10 23.75 -30.42 10.30
C ALA A 10 24.80 -29.35 10.62
N ALA A 11 25.93 -29.32 9.90
CA ALA A 11 27.07 -28.46 10.24
C ALA A 11 27.67 -27.71 9.05
N GLN A 12 26.85 -27.26 8.08
CA GLN A 12 27.36 -26.48 6.92
C GLN A 12 26.64 -25.15 6.64
N PHE A 13 25.74 -24.70 7.51
CA PHE A 13 25.10 -23.39 7.37
C PHE A 13 25.16 -22.62 8.69
N THR A 14 26.37 -22.25 9.12
CA THR A 14 26.59 -21.48 10.36
C THR A 14 26.59 -19.97 10.18
N GLU A 15 26.37 -19.46 8.96
CA GLU A 15 26.22 -18.01 8.76
C GLU A 15 24.93 -17.75 7.96
N PRO A 16 24.06 -16.82 8.43
CA PRO A 16 23.00 -16.30 7.58
C PRO A 16 23.70 -15.76 6.33
N SER A 17 23.37 -16.29 5.16
CA SER A 17 23.97 -15.80 3.93
C SER A 17 23.79 -14.28 3.85
N GLU A 18 24.76 -13.54 3.30
CA GLU A 18 24.65 -12.08 3.10
C GLU A 18 23.32 -11.67 2.44
N TYR A 19 22.68 -12.59 1.72
CA TYR A 19 21.34 -12.47 1.18
C TYR A 19 20.26 -12.24 2.26
N PHE A 20 20.30 -12.95 3.39
CA PHE A 20 19.41 -12.73 4.54
C PHE A 20 19.69 -11.41 5.27
N GLU A 21 20.95 -11.00 5.37
CA GLU A 21 21.33 -9.70 5.95
C GLU A 21 20.83 -8.53 5.10
N ARG A 22 20.94 -8.61 3.76
CA ARG A 22 20.41 -7.59 2.84
C ARG A 22 18.89 -7.48 2.86
N GLN A 23 18.16 -8.55 3.16
CA GLN A 23 16.70 -8.52 3.29
C GLN A 23 16.21 -7.74 4.53
N LYS A 24 17.02 -7.62 5.58
CA LYS A 24 16.68 -6.82 6.78
C LYS A 24 16.56 -5.31 6.52
N LEU A 25 17.01 -4.82 5.35
CA LEU A 25 17.05 -3.38 5.04
C LEU A 25 15.79 -2.85 4.34
N ILE A 26 14.88 -3.71 3.89
CA ILE A 26 13.65 -3.26 3.21
C ILE A 26 12.55 -3.12 4.27
N PRO A 27 12.03 -1.91 4.53
CA PRO A 27 10.91 -1.75 5.45
C PRO A 27 9.71 -2.56 4.98
N LEU A 28 8.91 -3.06 5.91
CA LEU A 28 7.66 -3.74 5.59
C LEU A 28 6.53 -2.72 5.40
N PRO A 29 5.57 -3.00 4.51
CA PRO A 29 4.36 -2.18 4.41
C PRO A 29 3.64 -2.12 5.77
N PRO A 30 2.97 -0.99 6.08
CA PRO A 30 2.26 -0.86 7.35
C PRO A 30 1.10 -1.84 7.44
N GLU A 31 0.82 -2.31 8.66
CA GLU A 31 -0.37 -3.09 8.96
C GLU A 31 -1.54 -2.16 9.33
N PRO A 32 -2.79 -2.55 9.01
CA PRO A 32 -3.94 -1.74 9.35
C PRO A 32 -4.20 -1.72 10.85
N THR A 33 -4.61 -0.56 11.37
CA THR A 33 -5.06 -0.43 12.76
C THR A 33 -6.49 -0.94 12.91
N SER A 34 -6.92 -1.20 14.14
CA SER A 34 -8.30 -1.60 14.45
C SER A 34 -9.35 -0.58 13.97
N THR A 35 -9.04 0.71 14.06
CA THR A 35 -9.93 1.79 13.60
C THR A 35 -10.07 1.81 12.08
N MET A 36 -8.99 1.54 11.35
CA MET A 36 -9.05 1.41 9.88
C MET A 36 -9.85 0.18 9.45
N CYS A 37 -9.69 -0.94 10.15
CA CYS A 37 -10.52 -2.14 9.92
C CYS A 37 -12.01 -1.86 10.17
N GLN A 38 -12.35 -1.12 11.23
CA GLN A 38 -13.73 -0.69 11.50
C GLN A 38 -14.24 0.25 10.41
N TYR A 39 -13.43 1.21 9.98
CA TYR A 39 -13.76 2.14 8.91
C TYR A 39 -14.11 1.41 7.60
N GLU A 40 -13.28 0.45 7.18
CA GLU A 40 -13.53 -0.39 6.00
C GLU A 40 -14.87 -1.14 6.09
N ASN A 41 -15.21 -1.67 7.26
CA ASN A 41 -16.48 -2.36 7.47
C ASN A 41 -17.69 -1.41 7.34
N MET A 42 -17.51 -0.15 7.70
CA MET A 42 -18.53 0.90 7.59
C MET A 42 -18.65 1.50 6.18
N LEU A 43 -17.68 1.26 5.30
CA LEU A 43 -17.75 1.76 3.93
C LEU A 43 -19.03 1.24 3.25
N SER A 44 -19.85 2.17 2.77
CA SER A 44 -21.01 1.86 1.95
C SER A 44 -20.80 2.52 0.59
N ILE A 45 -20.23 1.76 -0.35
CA ILE A 45 -20.09 2.26 -1.72
C ILE A 45 -21.45 2.14 -2.40
N SER A 46 -22.24 3.21 -2.30
CA SER A 46 -23.44 3.39 -3.10
C SER A 46 -23.09 3.46 -4.58
N ASN A 47 -23.97 2.97 -5.46
CA ASN A 47 -23.76 3.04 -6.91
C ASN A 47 -23.92 4.46 -7.50
N LYS A 48 -24.22 5.47 -6.67
CA LYS A 48 -24.58 6.82 -7.15
C LYS A 48 -23.44 7.83 -7.03
N ALA A 49 -22.69 7.76 -5.93
CA ALA A 49 -21.58 8.68 -5.68
C ALA A 49 -20.61 8.08 -4.68
N ILE A 50 -19.33 8.38 -4.87
CA ILE A 50 -18.28 8.18 -3.88
C ILE A 50 -17.94 9.50 -3.20
N LYS A 51 -17.70 9.45 -1.90
CA LYS A 51 -17.22 10.59 -1.11
C LYS A 51 -15.73 10.41 -0.82
N SER A 52 -15.00 11.52 -0.76
CA SER A 52 -13.63 11.49 -0.28
C SER A 52 -13.58 11.14 1.21
N ASP A 53 -12.52 10.44 1.60
CA ASP A 53 -12.17 10.12 2.97
C ASP A 53 -11.50 11.32 3.62
N THR A 54 -12.27 12.09 4.39
CA THR A 54 -11.77 13.25 5.13
C THR A 54 -11.04 12.87 6.42
N THR A 55 -11.18 11.63 6.90
CA THR A 55 -10.52 11.16 8.13
C THR A 55 -9.20 10.47 7.84
N SER A 56 -8.89 10.19 6.57
CA SER A 56 -7.68 9.49 6.13
C SER A 56 -7.56 8.10 6.75
N MET A 57 -8.64 7.34 6.84
CA MET A 57 -8.70 5.99 7.42
C MET A 57 -8.73 4.86 6.38
N ALA A 58 -8.76 5.20 5.08
CA ALA A 58 -8.83 4.23 3.99
C ALA A 58 -7.68 3.22 4.02
N MET A 59 -7.99 1.94 3.80
CA MET A 59 -6.99 0.88 3.56
C MET A 59 -6.81 0.57 2.07
N ASN A 60 -7.84 0.88 1.28
CA ASN A 60 -7.86 0.75 -0.16
C ASN A 60 -8.55 1.99 -0.75
N GLY A 61 -8.17 2.36 -1.96
CA GLY A 61 -8.80 3.47 -2.65
C GLY A 61 -7.89 4.11 -3.69
N TRP A 62 -8.16 5.38 -3.94
CA TRP A 62 -7.45 6.19 -4.90
C TRP A 62 -7.17 7.57 -4.36
N LEU A 63 -5.98 8.09 -4.61
CA LEU A 63 -5.56 9.44 -4.24
C LEU A 63 -5.46 10.28 -5.51
N ASN A 64 -6.22 11.36 -5.58
CA ASN A 64 -6.20 12.25 -6.73
C ASN A 64 -5.01 13.22 -6.69
N THR A 65 -4.84 14.01 -7.75
CA THR A 65 -3.76 15.01 -7.86
C THR A 65 -3.93 16.19 -6.90
N LYS A 66 -5.09 16.35 -6.26
CA LYS A 66 -5.37 17.40 -5.27
C LYS A 66 -5.09 16.96 -3.82
N GLY A 67 -4.71 15.70 -3.59
CA GLY A 67 -4.47 15.17 -2.26
C GLY A 67 -5.72 14.58 -1.58
N GLU A 68 -6.80 14.34 -2.32
CA GLU A 68 -8.04 13.78 -1.79
C GLU A 68 -8.06 12.26 -1.96
N ILE A 69 -8.35 11.54 -0.87
CA ILE A 69 -8.44 10.09 -0.84
C ILE A 69 -9.88 9.66 -1.12
N TYR A 70 -10.10 8.73 -2.03
CA TYR A 70 -11.39 8.14 -2.36
C TYR A 70 -11.37 6.65 -1.97
N PRO A 71 -11.96 6.29 -0.82
CA PRO A 71 -11.83 4.97 -0.23
C PRO A 71 -12.66 3.93 -0.98
N CYS A 72 -12.19 2.69 -1.01
CA CYS A 72 -12.97 1.57 -1.50
C CYS A 72 -12.84 0.35 -0.60
N LYS A 73 -13.78 -0.60 -0.74
CA LYS A 73 -13.62 -1.91 -0.13
C LYS A 73 -12.55 -2.72 -0.85
N TRP A 74 -12.04 -3.75 -0.18
CA TRP A 74 -11.23 -4.78 -0.82
C TRP A 74 -11.89 -5.29 -2.11
N ARG A 75 -11.11 -5.29 -3.21
CA ARG A 75 -11.53 -5.68 -4.57
C ARG A 75 -12.59 -4.77 -5.22
N GLU A 76 -12.81 -3.55 -4.72
CA GLU A 76 -13.74 -2.59 -5.31
C GLU A 76 -13.06 -1.39 -6.03
N HIS A 77 -11.75 -1.42 -6.30
CA HIS A 77 -11.04 -0.33 -7.00
C HIS A 77 -11.68 0.04 -8.34
N SER A 78 -11.97 -0.97 -9.18
CA SER A 78 -12.53 -0.73 -10.50
C SER A 78 -13.97 -0.16 -10.43
N LYS A 79 -14.70 -0.43 -9.35
CA LYS A 79 -16.02 0.18 -9.10
C LYS A 79 -15.85 1.67 -8.81
N VAL A 80 -14.90 2.04 -7.96
CA VAL A 80 -14.59 3.44 -7.66
C VAL A 80 -14.06 4.18 -8.88
N THR A 81 -13.18 3.56 -9.67
CA THR A 81 -12.71 4.11 -10.94
C THR A 81 -13.87 4.52 -11.85
N ARG A 82 -14.87 3.66 -12.02
CA ARG A 82 -16.08 3.97 -12.81
C ARG A 82 -16.93 5.08 -12.20
N LEU A 83 -17.10 5.08 -10.87
CA LEU A 83 -17.84 6.13 -10.16
C LEU A 83 -17.17 7.51 -10.28
N LEU A 84 -15.85 7.54 -10.47
CA LEU A 84 -15.07 8.75 -10.71
C LEU A 84 -15.03 9.17 -12.20
N GLY A 85 -15.75 8.46 -13.07
CA GLY A 85 -15.87 8.79 -14.50
C GLY A 85 -14.78 8.21 -15.39
N TYR A 86 -13.97 7.26 -14.89
CA TYR A 86 -12.90 6.62 -15.66
C TYR A 86 -13.33 5.24 -16.16
N ASP A 87 -12.96 4.92 -17.41
CA ASP A 87 -13.22 3.60 -18.00
C ASP A 87 -12.34 2.50 -17.40
N THR A 88 -11.09 2.84 -17.06
CA THR A 88 -10.07 1.89 -16.60
C THR A 88 -9.16 2.47 -15.53
N GLU A 89 -8.58 1.60 -14.70
CA GLU A 89 -7.58 2.01 -13.70
C GLU A 89 -6.33 2.61 -14.37
N ALA A 90 -5.98 2.14 -15.57
CA ALA A 90 -4.86 2.67 -16.34
C ALA A 90 -5.09 4.12 -16.81
N ALA A 91 -6.32 4.46 -17.22
CA ALA A 91 -6.66 5.85 -17.55
C ALA A 91 -6.53 6.76 -16.31
N MET A 92 -6.93 6.26 -15.15
CA MET A 92 -6.85 6.97 -13.89
C MET A 92 -5.40 7.22 -13.45
N GLU A 93 -4.53 6.20 -13.55
CA GLU A 93 -3.09 6.35 -13.29
C GLU A 93 -2.42 7.32 -14.28
N LYS A 94 -2.83 7.31 -15.56
CA LYS A 94 -2.33 8.27 -16.57
C LYS A 94 -2.68 9.72 -16.25
N ASP A 95 -3.83 9.94 -15.60
CA ASP A 95 -4.24 11.25 -15.09
C ASP A 95 -3.54 11.64 -13.78
N GLY A 96 -2.60 10.82 -13.31
CA GLY A 96 -1.77 11.10 -12.13
C GLY A 96 -2.40 10.65 -10.82
N TRP A 97 -3.45 9.84 -10.83
CA TRP A 97 -4.00 9.26 -9.62
C TRP A 97 -3.12 8.13 -9.09
N ILE A 98 -3.02 8.02 -7.77
CA ILE A 98 -2.22 7.00 -7.08
C ILE A 98 -3.16 5.99 -6.43
N LYS A 99 -2.93 4.71 -6.70
CA LYS A 99 -3.69 3.62 -6.07
C LYS A 99 -3.21 3.36 -4.65
N LEU A 100 -4.14 3.27 -3.71
CA LEU A 100 -3.93 2.68 -2.38
C LEU A 100 -4.49 1.25 -2.41
N SER A 101 -3.65 0.25 -2.20
CA SER A 101 -4.08 -1.15 -2.19
C SER A 101 -3.45 -1.89 -1.03
N GLN A 102 -4.28 -2.41 -0.13
CA GLN A 102 -3.84 -3.15 1.07
C GLN A 102 -2.72 -2.40 1.80
N MET A 103 -3.00 -1.15 2.19
CA MET A 103 -2.06 -0.28 2.92
C MET A 103 -0.82 0.17 2.16
N LYS A 104 -0.75 -0.07 0.83
CA LYS A 104 0.39 0.33 -0.02
C LYS A 104 -0.01 1.41 -1.01
N TRP A 105 0.72 2.52 -0.98
CA TRP A 105 0.66 3.56 -2.01
C TRP A 105 1.50 3.15 -3.22
N LEU A 106 0.86 2.90 -4.36
CA LEU A 106 1.51 2.47 -5.61
C LEU A 106 2.05 3.67 -6.41
N ILE A 107 2.97 4.43 -5.79
CA ILE A 107 3.50 5.68 -6.35
C ILE A 107 4.37 5.51 -7.60
N CYS A 108 4.95 4.33 -7.84
CA CYS A 108 5.66 4.04 -9.10
C CYS A 108 4.71 3.84 -10.28
N GLY A 109 3.40 3.75 -10.03
CA GLY A 109 2.39 3.34 -11.00
C GLY A 109 2.51 1.87 -11.42
N ARG A 110 1.41 1.32 -11.95
CA ARG A 110 1.38 -0.02 -12.54
C ARG A 110 1.35 0.04 -14.06
N TYR A 111 0.68 1.04 -14.62
CA TYR A 111 0.44 1.17 -16.05
C TYR A 111 1.19 2.37 -16.67
N SER A 112 1.43 3.41 -15.89
CA SER A 112 2.15 4.62 -16.31
C SER A 112 3.03 5.14 -15.18
N LYS A 113 4.13 5.82 -15.53
CA LYS A 113 4.91 6.58 -14.55
C LYS A 113 4.02 7.66 -13.95
N ILE A 114 3.95 7.71 -12.62
CA ILE A 114 3.23 8.76 -11.89
C ILE A 114 4.26 9.77 -11.39
N GLU A 115 4.00 11.06 -11.63
CA GLU A 115 4.76 12.15 -11.04
C GLU A 115 4.11 12.55 -9.72
N LEU A 116 4.70 12.12 -8.61
CA LEU A 116 4.20 12.42 -7.27
C LEU A 116 4.31 13.92 -6.99
N ASN A 117 3.16 14.58 -6.83
CA ASN A 117 3.13 16.01 -6.51
C ASN A 117 3.12 16.27 -4.99
N LYS A 118 3.29 17.55 -4.60
CA LYS A 118 3.36 17.97 -3.19
C LYS A 118 2.05 17.71 -2.42
N ALA A 119 0.89 17.87 -3.05
CA ALA A 119 -0.39 17.65 -2.39
C ALA A 119 -0.60 16.16 -2.07
N GLN A 120 -0.24 15.30 -3.01
CA GLN A 120 -0.27 13.85 -2.82
C GLN A 120 0.72 13.38 -1.76
N ASP A 121 1.97 13.88 -1.80
CA ASP A 121 2.98 13.54 -0.79
C ASP A 121 2.51 13.94 0.63
N ASN A 122 1.96 15.15 0.76
CA ASN A 122 1.41 15.62 2.03
C ASN A 122 0.24 14.74 2.52
N ALA A 123 -0.68 14.37 1.62
CA ALA A 123 -1.82 13.53 1.95
C ALA A 123 -1.38 12.14 2.43
N ILE A 124 -0.38 11.53 1.79
CA ILE A 124 0.17 10.23 2.19
C ILE A 124 0.85 10.32 3.57
N ARG A 125 1.66 11.37 3.79
CA ARG A 125 2.31 11.60 5.09
C ARG A 125 1.29 11.84 6.20
N GLN A 126 0.23 12.60 5.92
CA GLN A 126 -0.86 12.84 6.85
C GLN A 126 -1.64 11.56 7.16
N TRP A 127 -1.90 10.73 6.15
CA TRP A 127 -2.50 9.41 6.33
C TRP A 127 -1.66 8.52 7.26
N HIS A 128 -0.33 8.48 7.09
CA HIS A 128 0.55 7.76 8.02
C HIS A 128 0.47 8.34 9.44
N SER A 129 0.57 9.66 9.58
CA SER A 129 0.56 10.35 10.87
C SER A 129 -0.76 10.14 11.64
N ASN A 130 -1.89 10.35 10.98
CA ASN A 130 -3.23 10.21 11.58
C ASN A 130 -3.49 8.79 12.10
N ASN A 131 -2.94 7.78 11.41
CA ASN A 131 -3.10 6.38 11.78
C ASN A 131 -1.96 5.81 12.63
N LYS A 132 -0.97 6.64 13.00
CA LYS A 132 0.23 6.22 13.75
C LYS A 132 0.98 5.07 13.07
N LEU A 133 1.05 5.11 11.74
CA LEU A 133 1.72 4.11 10.93
C LEU A 133 3.18 4.52 10.68
N ASP A 134 4.09 3.56 10.66
CA ASP A 134 5.47 3.79 10.26
C ASP A 134 5.53 4.25 8.79
N VAL A 135 6.16 5.40 8.55
CA VAL A 135 6.32 6.01 7.23
C VAL A 135 7.50 5.43 6.45
N SER A 136 8.36 4.64 7.09
CA SER A 136 9.63 4.15 6.51
C SER A 136 9.42 3.40 5.19
N TYR A 137 8.37 2.60 5.06
CA TYR A 137 8.03 1.92 3.82
C TYR A 137 7.74 2.89 2.67
N TYR A 138 6.97 3.94 2.95
CA TYR A 138 6.65 4.97 1.98
C TYR A 138 7.89 5.78 1.57
N GLU A 139 8.75 6.16 2.51
CA GLU A 139 10.01 6.84 2.18
C GLU A 139 10.93 5.96 1.32
N PHE A 140 10.99 4.67 1.63
CA PHE A 140 11.77 3.70 0.87
C PHE A 140 11.23 3.49 -0.56
N THR A 141 9.91 3.50 -0.77
CA THR A 141 9.36 3.42 -2.13
C THR A 141 9.56 4.73 -2.88
N LYS A 142 9.42 5.87 -2.19
CA LYS A 142 9.56 7.21 -2.78
C LYS A 142 10.99 7.50 -3.25
N SER A 143 12.01 7.01 -2.53
CA SER A 143 13.41 7.18 -2.93
C SER A 143 13.80 6.46 -4.22
N LYS A 144 12.90 5.66 -4.79
CA LYS A 144 13.08 4.92 -6.05
C LYS A 144 12.36 5.53 -7.26
N LEU A 145 11.63 6.63 -7.07
CA LEU A 145 10.97 7.39 -8.15
C LEU A 145 11.98 8.16 -8.99
#